data_AF-A0A2E0S3Z2-F1
#
_entry.id   AF-A0A2E0S3Z2-F1
#
_cell.length_a   1.000
_cell.length_b   1.000
_cell.length_c   1.000
_cell.angle_alpha   90.00
_cell.angle_beta   90.00
_cell.angle_gamma   90.00
#
_symmetry.space_group_name_H-M   'P 1'
#
loop_
_entity.id
_entity.type
_entity.pdbx_description
1 polymer ?
#
loop_
_entity_poly.entity_id
_entity_poly.type
_entity_poly.pdbx_seq_one_letter_code
_entity_poly.pdbx_strand_id
1 'polypeptide(L)'
;MESVAEEWRPFLTAHVSSMGRYGSCMGVVSNPTAADGYSIIEVDGKAYPTHRAIGVAFGLLKGMDDPLEIDHIDGNLSDNRLANLQVVTALQNMHSYATGD
;
A
#
# COMPACT_ATOMS: atom_id res chain seq x y z
N MET A 1 23.20 -13.76 1.78
CA MET A 1 22.06 -13.00 2.34
C MET A 1 21.87 -11.80 1.45
N GLU A 2 20.92 -11.86 0.52
CA GLU A 2 20.49 -10.65 -0.18
C GLU A 2 19.68 -9.85 0.83
N SER A 3 20.32 -8.85 1.44
CA SER A 3 19.59 -7.75 2.06
C SER A 3 18.83 -7.07 0.95
N VAL A 4 17.53 -7.37 0.81
CA VAL A 4 16.63 -6.59 -0.03
C VAL A 4 16.69 -5.15 0.45
N ALA A 5 17.41 -4.31 -0.31
CA ALA A 5 17.53 -2.90 0.00
C ALA A 5 16.13 -2.29 -0.04
N GLU A 6 15.84 -1.40 0.90
CA GLU A 6 14.62 -0.60 0.85
C GLU A 6 14.62 0.19 -0.47
N GLU A 7 13.62 -0.07 -1.29
CA GLU A 7 13.46 0.57 -2.59
C GLU A 7 12.44 1.69 -2.46
N TRP A 8 12.76 2.88 -2.97
CA TRP A 8 11.87 4.04 -2.95
C TRP A 8 11.37 4.33 -4.37
N ARG A 9 10.06 4.53 -4.51
CA ARG A 9 9.41 4.86 -5.78
C ARG A 9 8.59 6.14 -5.65
N PRO A 10 8.56 6.97 -6.70
CA PRO A 10 7.77 8.19 -6.69
C PRO A 10 6.26 7.85 -6.69
N PHE A 11 5.50 8.63 -5.93
CA PHE A 11 4.05 8.61 -5.93
C PHE A 11 3.56 10.07 -5.90
N LEU A 12 3.10 10.56 -7.05
CA LEU A 12 2.80 11.98 -7.27
C LEU A 12 4.03 12.86 -6.93
N THR A 13 3.88 13.85 -6.04
CA THR A 13 4.97 14.73 -5.56
C THR A 13 5.76 14.12 -4.40
N ALA A 14 5.34 12.96 -3.90
CA ALA A 14 5.92 12.26 -2.76
C ALA A 14 6.60 10.95 -3.19
N HIS A 15 7.05 10.15 -2.21
CA HIS A 15 7.65 8.84 -2.41
C HIS A 15 7.08 7.81 -1.45
N VAL A 16 7.07 6.56 -1.86
CA VAL A 16 6.74 5.41 -1.01
C VAL A 16 7.80 4.33 -1.16
N SER A 17 8.02 3.54 -0.11
CA SER A 17 9.05 2.50 -0.11
C SER A 17 8.48 1.08 -0.11
N SER A 18 9.29 0.12 -0.57
CA SER A 18 8.98 -1.31 -0.53
C SER A 18 8.77 -1.85 0.88
N MET A 19 9.21 -1.12 1.91
CA MET A 19 8.97 -1.44 3.33
C MET A 19 7.70 -0.81 3.89
N GLY A 20 6.87 -0.13 3.09
CA GLY A 20 5.63 0.48 3.54
C GLY A 20 5.78 1.90 4.08
N ARG A 21 6.94 2.54 3.88
CA ARG A 21 7.20 3.90 4.35
C ARG A 21 6.69 4.94 3.36
N TYR A 22 6.37 6.11 3.88
CA TYR A 22 5.97 7.29 3.13
C TYR A 22 6.99 8.40 3.32
N GLY A 23 7.41 9.02 2.22
CA GLY A 23 8.30 10.18 2.20
C GLY A 23 7.57 11.36 1.56
N SER A 24 7.23 12.37 2.35
CA SER A 24 6.53 13.56 1.84
C SER A 24 7.43 14.38 0.91
N CYS A 25 6.82 15.26 0.11
CA CYS A 25 7.55 16.22 -0.72
C CYS A 25 8.43 17.19 0.09
N MET A 26 8.19 17.31 1.40
CA MET A 26 9.01 18.10 2.34
C MET A 26 10.20 17.31 2.91
N GLY A 27 10.40 16.05 2.50
CA GLY A 27 11.49 15.19 2.97
C GLY A 27 11.24 14.51 4.32
N VAL A 28 10.00 14.56 4.83
CA VAL A 28 9.62 13.87 6.07
C VAL A 28 9.28 12.43 5.77
N VAL A 29 9.98 11.48 6.41
CA VAL A 29 9.72 10.05 6.30
C VAL A 29 8.88 9.57 7.49
N SER A 30 7.79 8.87 7.21
CA SER A 30 6.92 8.25 8.22
C SER A 30 6.64 6.78 7.89
N ASN A 31 6.23 6.04 8.92
CA ASN A 31 5.77 4.65 8.79
C ASN A 31 4.26 4.60 9.06
N PRO A 32 3.41 4.84 8.05
CA PRO A 32 1.97 4.95 8.23
C PRO A 32 1.36 3.61 8.66
N THR A 33 0.90 3.56 9.91
CA THR A 33 0.16 2.45 10.50
C THR A 33 -1.23 2.90 10.92
N ALA A 34 -2.19 1.97 10.97
CA ALA A 34 -3.53 2.23 11.43
C ALA A 34 -3.98 1.10 12.35
N ALA A 35 -4.48 1.46 13.54
CA ALA A 35 -4.85 0.49 14.56
C ALA A 35 -6.03 -0.40 14.13
N ASP A 36 -6.97 0.15 13.35
CA ASP A 36 -8.26 -0.48 13.07
C ASP A 36 -8.56 -0.63 11.56
N GLY A 37 -7.55 -0.55 10.69
CA GLY A 37 -7.81 -0.58 9.25
C GLY A 37 -6.65 -0.20 8.34
N TYR A 38 -7.00 0.36 7.19
CA TYR A 38 -6.05 0.84 6.20
C TYR A 38 -5.42 2.17 6.64
N SER A 39 -4.08 2.24 6.64
CA SER A 39 -3.40 3.51 6.83
C SER A 39 -3.55 4.42 5.62
N ILE A 40 -3.55 5.73 5.86
CA ILE A 40 -3.65 6.76 4.83
C ILE A 40 -2.41 7.67 4.86
N ILE A 41 -2.04 8.17 3.70
CA ILE A 41 -1.02 9.21 3.52
C ILE A 41 -1.67 10.42 2.88
N GLU A 42 -1.21 11.61 3.24
CA GLU A 42 -1.65 12.84 2.60
C GLU A 42 -0.58 13.32 1.61
N VAL A 43 -0.97 13.51 0.36
CA VAL A 43 -0.12 14.03 -0.71
C VAL A 43 -0.86 15.20 -1.35
N ASP A 44 -0.22 16.36 -1.39
CA ASP A 44 -0.78 17.61 -1.94
C ASP A 44 -2.19 17.95 -1.39
N GLY A 45 -2.44 17.68 -0.11
CA GLY A 45 -3.73 17.95 0.54
C GLY A 45 -4.82 16.92 0.24
N LYS A 46 -4.50 15.81 -0.44
CA LYS A 46 -5.43 14.71 -0.69
C LYS A 46 -4.97 13.43 0.04
N ALA A 47 -5.92 12.78 0.70
CA ALA A 47 -5.70 11.52 1.38
C ALA A 47 -5.75 10.33 0.40
N TYR A 48 -4.77 9.44 0.50
CA TYR A 48 -4.63 8.23 -0.30
C TYR A 48 -4.38 7.02 0.61
N PRO A 49 -5.02 5.87 0.37
CA PRO A 49 -4.68 4.64 1.10
C PRO A 49 -3.24 4.23 0.81
N THR A 50 -2.46 3.98 1.86
CA THR A 50 -1.02 3.71 1.75
C THR A 50 -0.74 2.50 0.86
N HIS A 51 -1.41 1.37 1.12
CA HIS A 51 -1.25 0.13 0.37
C HIS A 51 -1.52 0.32 -1.14
N ARG A 52 -2.56 1.11 -1.52
CA ARG A 52 -2.84 1.46 -2.92
C ARG A 52 -1.75 2.36 -3.52
N ALA A 53 -1.28 3.35 -2.77
CA ALA A 53 -0.20 4.23 -3.24
C ALA A 53 1.09 3.43 -3.54
N ILE A 54 1.44 2.47 -2.67
CA ILE A 54 2.55 1.54 -2.89
C ILE A 54 2.28 0.69 -4.14
N GLY A 55 1.10 0.12 -4.27
CA GLY A 55 0.78 -0.67 -5.44
C GLY A 55 0.85 0.08 -6.76
N VAL A 56 0.42 1.35 -6.80
CA VAL A 56 0.59 2.20 -7.98
C VAL A 56 2.08 2.48 -8.24
N ALA A 57 2.84 2.86 -7.21
CA ALA A 57 4.25 3.21 -7.35
C ALA A 57 5.14 2.04 -7.79
N PHE A 58 4.77 0.82 -7.41
CA PHE A 58 5.46 -0.43 -7.78
C PHE A 58 4.81 -1.17 -8.96
N GLY A 59 3.78 -0.59 -9.60
CA GLY A 59 3.18 -1.14 -10.81
C GLY A 59 2.25 -2.34 -10.61
N LEU A 60 1.80 -2.59 -9.38
CA LEU A 60 0.71 -3.53 -9.07
C LEU A 60 -0.64 -3.02 -9.60
N LEU A 61 -0.85 -1.70 -9.56
CA LEU A 61 -2.02 -1.03 -10.11
C LEU A 61 -1.61 -0.06 -11.22
N LYS A 62 -2.49 0.14 -12.21
CA LYS A 62 -2.24 1.12 -13.29
C LYS A 62 -2.42 2.56 -12.82
N GLY A 63 -3.11 2.77 -11.70
CA GLY A 63 -3.39 4.07 -11.13
C GLY A 63 -4.31 3.96 -9.92
N MET A 64 -4.62 5.09 -9.29
CA MET A 64 -5.51 5.09 -8.12
C MET A 64 -6.96 4.70 -8.48
N ASP A 65 -7.37 4.92 -9.72
CA ASP A 65 -8.68 4.57 -10.27
C ASP A 65 -8.74 3.16 -10.87
N ASP A 66 -7.71 2.33 -10.67
CA ASP A 66 -7.71 0.94 -11.13
C ASP A 66 -8.84 0.16 -10.42
N PRO A 67 -9.67 -0.61 -11.16
CA PRO A 67 -10.74 -1.42 -10.58
C PRO A 67 -10.24 -2.62 -9.77
N LEU A 68 -8.94 -2.92 -9.83
CA LEU A 68 -8.30 -3.92 -8.99
C LEU A 68 -8.11 -3.39 -7.56
N GLU A 69 -8.25 -4.27 -6.60
CA GLU A 69 -8.02 -3.97 -5.19
C GLU A 69 -6.67 -4.56 -4.76
N ILE A 70 -6.12 -4.02 -3.67
CA ILE A 70 -4.95 -4.59 -3.02
C ILE A 70 -5.36 -5.12 -1.67
N ASP A 71 -4.95 -6.35 -1.40
CA ASP A 71 -5.19 -7.06 -0.16
C ASP A 71 -3.88 -7.41 0.54
N HIS A 72 -3.95 -7.61 1.86
CA HIS A 72 -2.82 -7.95 2.71
C HIS A 72 -2.75 -9.47 2.87
N ILE A 73 -1.64 -10.09 2.44
CA ILE A 73 -1.47 -11.55 2.42
C ILE A 73 -1.63 -12.15 3.82
N ASP A 74 -1.11 -11.48 4.84
CA ASP A 74 -1.21 -11.91 6.24
C ASP A 74 -2.49 -11.44 6.97
N GLY A 75 -3.36 -10.69 6.28
CA GLY A 75 -4.54 -10.05 6.86
C GLY A 75 -4.26 -8.89 7.81
N ASN A 76 -2.98 -8.51 8.00
CA ASN A 76 -2.58 -7.41 8.86
C ASN A 76 -2.54 -6.09 8.07
N LEU A 77 -3.62 -5.31 8.22
CA LEU A 77 -3.82 -4.05 7.50
C LEU A 77 -2.77 -2.96 7.81
N SER A 78 -2.04 -3.10 8.92
CA SER A 78 -0.95 -2.20 9.29
C SER A 78 0.37 -2.52 8.57
N ASP A 79 0.53 -3.73 8.04
CA ASP A 79 1.76 -4.17 7.38
C ASP A 79 1.74 -3.85 5.89
N ASN A 80 2.14 -2.61 5.58
CA ASN A 80 2.15 -2.09 4.22
C ASN A 80 3.40 -2.46 3.41
N ARG A 81 4.20 -3.44 3.84
CA ARG A 81 5.36 -3.89 3.06
C ARG A 81 4.90 -4.43 1.71
N LEU A 82 5.58 -4.08 0.62
CA LEU A 82 5.24 -4.54 -0.73
C LEU A 82 5.15 -6.07 -0.82
N ALA A 83 6.03 -6.78 -0.11
CA ALA A 83 6.03 -8.23 -0.04
C ALA A 83 4.79 -8.84 0.66
N ASN A 84 4.03 -8.03 1.41
CA ASN A 84 2.79 -8.41 2.08
C ASN A 84 1.53 -7.97 1.30
N LEU A 85 1.68 -7.32 0.15
CA LEU A 85 0.57 -6.83 -0.66
C LEU A 85 0.36 -7.73 -1.88
N GLN A 86 -0.90 -8.02 -2.22
CA GLN A 86 -1.27 -8.74 -3.42
C GLN A 86 -2.42 -8.05 -4.16
N VAL A 87 -2.45 -8.17 -5.48
CA VAL A 87 -3.55 -7.66 -6.31
C VAL A 87 -4.68 -8.68 -6.33
N VAL A 88 -5.88 -8.26 -5.96
CA VAL A 88 -7.08 -9.08 -6.00
C VAL A 88 -8.12 -8.44 -6.93
N THR A 89 -8.81 -9.26 -7.72
CA THR A 89 -9.98 -8.76 -8.45
C THR A 89 -11.14 -8.56 -7.48
N ALA A 90 -12.04 -7.61 -7.75
CA ALA A 90 -13.23 -7.39 -6.93
C ALA A 90 -14.07 -8.68 -6.71
N LEU A 91 -14.03 -9.62 -7.67
CA LEU A 91 -14.69 -10.93 -7.58
C LEU A 91 -13.97 -11.90 -6.64
N GLN A 92 -12.64 -11.81 -6.52
CA GLN A 92 -11.84 -12.59 -5.57
C GLN A 92 -11.91 -12.03 -4.15
N ASN A 93 -11.93 -10.70 -4.02
CA ASN A 93 -12.09 -10.04 -2.72
C ASN A 93 -13.44 -10.42 -2.07
N MET A 94 -14.46 -10.74 -2.87
CA MET A 94 -15.76 -11.17 -2.38
C MET A 94 -15.81 -12.55 -1.72
N HIS A 95 -14.77 -13.36 -1.89
CA HIS A 95 -14.69 -14.70 -1.31
C HIS A 95 -13.91 -14.79 0.00
N SER A 96 -13.08 -13.78 0.33
CA SER A 96 -12.21 -13.82 1.52
C SER A 96 -12.94 -13.48 2.84
N TYR A 97 -14.13 -12.88 2.79
CA TYR A 97 -14.94 -12.57 3.98
C TYR A 97 -15.99 -13.62 4.34
N ALA A 98 -15.97 -14.81 3.71
CA ALA A 98 -17.04 -15.80 3.84
C ALA A 98 -16.61 -17.19 4.34
N THR A 99 -15.45 -17.35 4.99
CA THR A 99 -15.13 -18.65 5.62
C THR A 99 -14.34 -18.49 6.92
N GLY A 100 -15.02 -17.93 7.91
CA GLY A 100 -14.81 -18.30 9.31
C GLY A 100 -16.02 -19.11 9.76
N ASP A 101 -15.92 -20.44 9.69
CA ASP A 101 -16.76 -21.39 10.42
C ASP A 101 -15.94 -21.96 11.58
#